data_AF-C5WU66-F1
#
_entry.id   AF-C5WU66-F1
#
_cell.length_a   1.000
_cell.length_b   1.000
_cell.length_c   1.000
_cell.angle_alpha   90.00
_cell.angle_beta   90.00
_cell.angle_gamma   90.00
#
_symmetry.space_group_name_H-M   'P 1'
#
loop_
_entity.id
_entity.type
_entity.pdbx_description
1 polymer ?
#
loop_
_entity_poly.entity_id
_entity_poly.type
_entity_poly.pdbx_seq_one_letter_code
_entity_poly.pdbx_strand_id
1 'polypeptide(L)'
;MPTTTAAAITLIPDDVLADVLRLLGSPSGLAACRSVCRAWRAVIDDRRLLRADLLPLSLSGLLLCLNVEGEPEPPELLARPGAGVTGYLMPRRSVWIQDHCNGLILVGNDVLNPATGRVVRLPKCPPSPFWGDPRCFSEHRYLAFDPAESPHFYQVFCIPMVLTNSEGPGAAYRAIAQCEWPPSPFVLSVFSSMTGRWEARSLVRQGGAAGKVDDMVVPLSYDNLHSACWRGALYVHCQNDFVMRISLSDHTTTYQVIKPPREVEECRDPLCGRGRLGRSEKGVYFASFDREMHLCVWILHDGGGHMEWIPRHRSAYGLAMPSSPRSSWTLHNALRSEDANVDAQEWDSDDDAAETTLHAETEDRIQEQLLVDYEILALHPYREIIFMFKEAQGREVAYAYHLKSSKLEDLGKLFPKDGTPGCFTLMENSFPYTPCRMGAP
;
A
#
# COMPACT_ATOMS: atom_id res chain seq x y z
N MET A 1 -50.55 20.79 -16.40
CA MET A 1 -49.09 20.77 -16.58
C MET A 1 -48.50 22.08 -16.07
N PRO A 2 -47.88 22.10 -14.88
CA PRO A 2 -46.91 23.14 -14.59
C PRO A 2 -45.54 22.53 -14.25
N THR A 3 -44.54 23.07 -14.94
CA THR A 3 -43.10 22.99 -14.70
C THR A 3 -42.73 23.56 -13.33
N THR A 4 -42.21 22.75 -12.41
CA THR A 4 -41.58 23.24 -11.16
C THR A 4 -40.61 22.20 -10.58
N THR A 5 -39.40 22.14 -11.13
CA THR A 5 -38.22 21.55 -10.43
C THR A 5 -36.88 22.12 -10.91
N ALA A 6 -36.89 23.15 -11.78
CA ALA A 6 -35.66 23.78 -12.30
C ALA A 6 -35.43 25.22 -11.79
N ALA A 7 -36.30 25.76 -10.93
CA ALA A 7 -36.31 27.17 -10.55
C ALA A 7 -36.22 27.40 -9.02
N ALA A 8 -35.47 26.57 -8.29
CA ALA A 8 -35.26 26.76 -6.84
C ALA A 8 -33.80 27.02 -6.44
N ILE A 9 -32.85 27.08 -7.39
CA ILE A 9 -31.42 27.32 -7.08
C ILE A 9 -31.01 28.79 -7.29
N THR A 10 -31.91 29.67 -7.73
CA THR A 10 -31.55 31.04 -8.13
C THR A 10 -31.54 32.11 -7.02
N LEU A 11 -31.50 31.80 -5.71
CA LEU A 11 -31.53 32.85 -4.67
C LEU A 11 -30.88 32.50 -3.32
N ILE A 12 -29.90 31.60 -3.26
CA ILE A 12 -29.09 31.44 -2.04
C ILE A 12 -27.86 32.35 -2.18
N PRO A 13 -27.67 33.36 -1.30
CA PRO A 13 -26.44 34.15 -1.28
C PRO A 13 -25.22 33.26 -1.05
N ASP A 14 -24.09 33.59 -1.67
CA ASP A 14 -22.85 32.80 -1.57
C ASP A 14 -22.39 32.57 -0.13
N ASP A 15 -22.63 33.51 0.78
CA ASP A 15 -22.33 33.35 2.21
C ASP A 15 -23.19 32.27 2.87
N VAL A 16 -24.49 32.24 2.59
CA VAL A 16 -25.42 31.23 3.12
C VAL A 16 -25.13 29.87 2.52
N LEU A 17 -24.81 29.82 1.23
CA LEU A 17 -24.38 28.59 0.57
C LEU A 17 -23.06 28.09 1.17
N ALA A 18 -22.09 28.97 1.42
CA ALA A 18 -20.83 28.61 2.08
C ALA A 18 -21.07 28.05 3.49
N ASP A 19 -21.98 28.64 4.26
CA ASP A 19 -22.35 28.14 5.59
C ASP A 19 -22.99 26.76 5.53
N VAL A 20 -23.91 26.52 4.60
CA VAL A 20 -24.51 25.19 4.37
C VAL A 20 -23.44 24.18 3.94
N LEU A 21 -22.52 24.57 3.06
CA LEU A 21 -21.43 23.69 2.61
C LEU A 21 -20.44 23.40 3.75
N ARG A 22 -20.19 24.34 4.66
CA ARG A 22 -19.36 24.11 5.87
C ARG A 22 -19.97 23.07 6.79
N LEU A 23 -21.30 22.97 6.85
CA LEU A 23 -21.98 21.95 7.66
C LEU A 23 -21.76 20.52 7.15
N LEU A 24 -21.32 20.34 5.89
CA LEU A 24 -21.01 19.01 5.37
C LEU A 24 -19.85 18.36 6.12
N GLY A 25 -18.93 19.15 6.69
CA GLY A 25 -17.84 18.69 7.58
C GLY A 25 -16.78 17.78 6.94
N SER A 26 -17.09 17.10 5.83
CA SER A 26 -16.21 16.17 5.12
C SER A 26 -15.65 16.79 3.84
N PRO A 27 -14.34 16.66 3.59
CA PRO A 27 -13.75 17.06 2.31
C PRO A 27 -14.33 16.33 1.09
N SER A 28 -14.84 15.10 1.22
CA SER A 28 -15.50 14.33 0.16
C SER A 28 -16.85 14.93 -0.20
N GLY A 29 -17.65 15.33 0.79
CA GLY A 29 -18.92 16.03 0.58
C GLY A 29 -18.71 17.37 -0.11
N LEU A 30 -17.69 18.12 0.30
CA LEU A 30 -17.28 19.36 -0.37
C LEU A 30 -16.76 19.12 -1.79
N ALA A 31 -15.97 18.06 -2.03
CA ALA A 31 -15.49 17.70 -3.37
C ALA A 31 -16.63 17.28 -4.30
N ALA A 32 -17.60 16.51 -3.79
CA ALA A 32 -18.82 16.17 -4.52
C ALA A 32 -19.61 17.45 -4.86
N CYS A 33 -19.82 18.33 -3.89
CA CYS A 33 -20.49 19.64 -4.09
C CYS A 33 -19.75 20.51 -5.12
N ARG A 34 -18.41 20.50 -5.10
CA ARG A 34 -17.56 21.19 -6.08
C ARG A 34 -17.74 20.66 -7.51
N SER A 35 -18.19 19.42 -7.67
CA SER A 35 -18.47 18.82 -8.98
C SER A 35 -19.88 19.13 -9.52
N VAL A 36 -20.82 19.59 -8.66
CA VAL A 36 -22.24 19.76 -9.02
C VAL A 36 -22.44 20.86 -10.06
N CYS A 37 -21.94 22.08 -9.80
CA CYS A 37 -22.09 23.20 -10.73
C CYS A 37 -20.98 24.25 -10.55
N ARG A 38 -20.89 25.20 -11.50
CA ARG A 38 -19.86 26.26 -11.48
C ARG A 38 -20.01 27.20 -10.29
N ALA A 39 -21.23 27.54 -9.88
CA ALA A 39 -21.48 28.45 -8.75
C ALA A 39 -20.99 27.84 -7.43
N TRP A 40 -21.31 26.58 -7.17
CA TRP A 40 -20.86 25.88 -5.96
C TRP A 40 -19.34 25.71 -5.94
N ARG A 41 -18.74 25.39 -7.10
CA ARG A 41 -17.28 25.35 -7.26
C ARG A 41 -16.63 26.69 -6.91
N ALA A 42 -17.17 27.80 -7.44
CA ALA A 42 -16.66 29.14 -7.15
C ALA A 42 -16.73 29.45 -5.65
N VAL A 43 -17.86 29.20 -4.99
CA VAL A 43 -18.00 29.43 -3.53
C VAL A 43 -17.02 28.57 -2.73
N ILE A 44 -16.84 27.29 -3.07
CA ILE A 44 -15.92 26.38 -2.39
C ILE A 44 -14.47 26.81 -2.59
N ASP A 45 -14.09 27.22 -3.80
CA ASP A 45 -12.73 27.62 -4.14
C ASP A 45 -12.40 29.01 -3.55
N ASP A 46 -13.28 30.00 -3.71
CA ASP A 46 -13.11 31.39 -3.25
C ASP A 46 -13.05 31.46 -1.71
N ARG A 47 -13.90 30.69 -1.03
CA ARG A 47 -13.91 30.62 0.44
C ARG A 47 -12.95 29.56 0.99
N ARG A 48 -12.18 28.89 0.12
CA ARG A 48 -11.21 27.82 0.47
C ARG A 48 -11.81 26.77 1.40
N LEU A 49 -13.07 26.40 1.17
CA LEU A 49 -13.79 25.43 2.01
C LEU A 49 -13.15 24.04 1.89
N LEU A 50 -12.61 23.73 0.71
CA LEU A 50 -11.82 22.52 0.47
C LEU A 50 -10.33 22.88 0.45
N ARG A 51 -9.62 22.61 1.55
CA ARG A 51 -8.16 22.76 1.64
C ARG A 51 -7.44 21.58 0.99
N ALA A 52 -7.48 21.54 -0.34
CA ALA A 52 -6.83 20.50 -1.14
C ALA A 52 -5.32 20.38 -0.88
N ASP A 53 -4.68 21.46 -0.41
CA ASP A 53 -3.28 21.50 0.02
C ASP A 53 -2.99 20.68 1.29
N LEU A 54 -4.02 20.29 2.04
CA LEU A 54 -3.89 19.50 3.27
C LEU A 54 -4.26 18.03 3.07
N LEU A 55 -4.91 17.69 1.96
CA LEU A 55 -5.34 16.34 1.66
C LEU A 55 -4.20 15.54 0.99
N PRO A 56 -4.13 14.23 1.23
CA PRO A 56 -3.24 13.35 0.49
C PRO A 56 -3.81 13.21 -0.93
N LEU A 57 -3.42 14.11 -1.82
CA LEU A 57 -3.86 14.11 -3.23
C LEU A 57 -2.68 13.99 -4.21
N SER A 58 -1.45 13.99 -3.68
CA SER A 58 -0.22 13.80 -4.43
C SER A 58 0.64 12.73 -3.76
N LEU A 59 1.43 12.04 -4.58
CA LEU A 59 2.50 11.16 -4.12
C LEU A 59 3.74 12.02 -3.90
N SER A 60 4.31 11.99 -2.69
CA SER A 60 5.57 12.67 -2.40
C SER A 60 6.78 11.75 -2.58
N GLY A 61 6.62 10.46 -2.34
CA GLY A 61 7.69 9.49 -2.50
C GLY A 61 7.26 8.07 -2.18
N LEU A 62 8.22 7.16 -2.21
CA LEU A 62 8.10 5.79 -1.74
C LEU A 62 8.83 5.68 -0.40
N LEU A 63 8.13 5.22 0.61
CA LEU A 63 8.71 4.85 1.88
C LEU A 63 9.28 3.44 1.78
N LEU A 64 10.53 3.25 2.15
CA LEU A 64 11.27 1.99 2.05
C LEU A 64 11.63 1.51 3.45
N CYS A 65 11.26 0.27 3.75
CA CYS A 65 11.67 -0.45 4.97
C CYS A 65 12.78 -1.42 4.58
N LEU A 66 13.97 -1.17 5.11
CA LEU A 66 15.18 -1.91 4.74
C LEU A 66 15.68 -2.73 5.92
N ASN A 67 16.25 -3.88 5.62
CA ASN A 67 16.96 -4.72 6.57
C ASN A 67 18.39 -4.94 6.09
N VAL A 68 19.32 -4.72 7.01
CA VAL A 68 20.76 -4.79 6.78
C VAL A 68 21.32 -5.83 7.72
N GLU A 69 21.83 -6.92 7.16
CA GLU A 69 22.49 -7.97 7.95
C GLU A 69 21.60 -8.55 9.09
N GLY A 70 20.28 -8.55 8.89
CA GLY A 70 19.30 -9.03 9.87
C GLY A 70 18.77 -7.94 10.79
N GLU A 71 19.32 -6.73 10.74
CA GLU A 71 18.90 -5.59 11.55
C GLU A 71 18.04 -4.61 10.73
N PRO A 72 16.86 -4.21 11.23
CA PRO A 72 16.03 -3.25 10.54
C PRO A 72 16.68 -1.85 10.57
N GLU A 73 16.59 -1.11 9.47
CA GLU A 73 17.09 0.26 9.36
C GLU A 73 15.98 1.30 9.55
N PRO A 74 16.31 2.57 9.83
CA PRO A 74 15.35 3.66 9.79
C PRO A 74 14.69 3.75 8.40
N PRO A 75 13.35 3.94 8.31
CA PRO A 75 12.67 4.04 7.03
C PRO A 75 13.17 5.21 6.17
N GLU A 76 13.42 4.94 4.89
CA GLU A 76 13.93 5.92 3.94
C GLU A 76 12.85 6.36 2.95
N LEU A 77 12.87 7.63 2.53
CA LEU A 77 11.92 8.17 1.57
C LEU A 77 12.61 8.42 0.22
N LEU A 78 12.32 7.59 -0.78
CA LEU A 78 12.72 7.84 -2.17
C LEU A 78 11.73 8.83 -2.79
N ALA A 79 12.18 10.04 -3.13
CA ALA A 79 11.30 11.11 -3.62
C ALA A 79 11.89 11.86 -4.82
N ARG A 80 11.02 12.55 -5.58
CA ARG A 80 11.46 13.43 -6.68
C ARG A 80 12.27 14.63 -6.14
N PRO A 81 13.25 15.15 -6.89
CA PRO A 81 13.93 16.39 -6.54
C PRO A 81 12.91 17.53 -6.52
N GLY A 82 12.98 18.36 -5.49
CA GLY A 82 12.05 19.47 -5.32
C GLY A 82 10.64 19.06 -4.88
N ALA A 83 10.38 17.79 -4.53
CA ALA A 83 9.08 17.32 -4.02
C ALA A 83 8.64 17.95 -2.68
N GLY A 84 9.32 18.99 -2.18
CA GLY A 84 8.94 19.67 -0.95
C GLY A 84 8.90 18.70 0.24
N VAL A 85 9.93 17.86 0.39
CA VAL A 85 10.10 16.91 1.52
C VAL A 85 10.15 17.61 2.89
N THR A 86 10.10 18.95 2.90
CA THR A 86 9.84 19.80 4.05
C THR A 86 8.65 19.28 4.88
N GLY A 87 8.94 18.78 6.07
CA GLY A 87 7.96 18.29 7.01
C GLY A 87 7.71 16.78 6.99
N TYR A 88 8.58 15.96 6.37
CA TYR A 88 8.61 14.52 6.63
C TYR A 88 9.35 14.25 7.96
N LEU A 89 8.60 13.86 8.99
CA LEU A 89 9.06 13.70 10.37
C LEU A 89 8.92 12.23 10.82
N MET A 90 9.77 11.36 10.29
CA MET A 90 9.86 9.97 10.78
C MET A 90 10.83 9.83 11.97
N PRO A 91 10.61 8.82 12.84
CA PRO A 91 11.56 8.47 13.88
C PRO A 91 12.96 8.21 13.29
N ARG A 92 13.99 8.85 13.87
CA ARG A 92 15.41 8.59 13.55
C ARG A 92 15.92 7.30 14.21
N ARG A 93 15.12 6.24 14.17
CA ARG A 93 15.44 4.94 14.74
C ARG A 93 14.79 3.86 13.90
N SER A 94 15.33 2.67 14.01
CA SER A 94 14.72 1.50 13.41
C SER A 94 13.29 1.30 13.93
N VAL A 95 12.35 1.15 12.99
CA VAL A 95 10.92 0.95 13.28
C VAL A 95 10.32 -0.03 12.29
N TRP A 96 9.57 -1.00 12.79
CA TRP A 96 8.76 -1.89 11.97
C TRP A 96 7.44 -1.23 11.61
N ILE A 97 7.24 -0.91 10.33
CA ILE A 97 5.98 -0.37 9.82
C ILE A 97 5.04 -1.53 9.53
N GLN A 98 3.90 -1.54 10.23
CA GLN A 98 2.89 -2.58 10.08
C GLN A 98 1.94 -2.31 8.92
N ASP A 99 1.51 -1.06 8.75
CA ASP A 99 0.63 -0.64 7.66
C ASP A 99 0.71 0.89 7.45
N HIS A 100 0.16 1.36 6.34
CA HIS A 100 -0.02 2.77 6.04
C HIS A 100 -1.37 3.03 5.38
N CYS A 101 -1.93 4.21 5.58
CA CYS A 101 -3.13 4.61 4.84
C CYS A 101 -3.24 6.12 4.72
N ASN A 102 -3.33 6.63 3.49
CA ASN A 102 -3.55 8.05 3.17
C ASN A 102 -2.72 9.03 4.02
N GLY A 103 -1.42 8.71 4.18
CA GLY A 103 -0.44 9.55 4.88
C GLY A 103 -0.20 9.21 6.34
N LEU A 104 -1.07 8.42 6.96
CA LEU A 104 -0.85 7.90 8.31
C LEU A 104 -0.08 6.58 8.26
N ILE A 105 0.72 6.32 9.29
CA ILE A 105 1.61 5.16 9.39
C ILE A 105 1.44 4.48 10.75
N LEU A 106 1.27 3.17 10.75
CA LEU A 106 1.11 2.34 11.94
C LEU A 106 2.45 1.67 12.30
N VAL A 107 2.96 1.97 13.48
CA VAL A 107 4.22 1.41 14.02
C VAL A 107 3.96 0.88 15.43
N GLY A 108 3.89 -0.44 15.59
CA GLY A 108 3.62 -1.08 16.87
C GLY A 108 2.27 -0.65 17.46
N ASN A 109 2.30 0.16 18.52
CA ASN A 109 1.10 0.74 19.13
C ASN A 109 0.93 2.22 18.81
N ASP A 110 1.73 2.79 17.91
CA ASP A 110 1.68 4.20 17.55
C ASP A 110 1.10 4.40 16.15
N VAL A 111 0.21 5.38 16.02
CA VAL A 111 -0.20 5.93 14.72
C VAL A 111 0.49 7.27 14.55
N LEU A 112 1.30 7.39 13.51
CA LEU A 112 2.11 8.56 13.22
C LEU A 112 1.55 9.25 11.97
N ASN A 113 1.62 10.58 11.98
CA ASN A 113 1.49 11.39 10.80
C ASN A 113 2.83 12.07 10.52
N PRO A 114 3.64 11.54 9.59
CA PRO A 114 4.94 12.11 9.32
C PRO A 114 4.86 13.52 8.76
N ALA A 115 3.74 13.93 8.15
CA ALA A 115 3.57 15.28 7.58
C ALA A 115 3.35 16.37 8.65
N THR A 116 2.88 15.99 9.84
CA THR A 116 2.60 16.91 10.95
C THR A 116 3.51 16.68 12.16
N GLY A 117 4.20 15.53 12.21
CA GLY A 117 5.06 15.11 13.32
C GLY A 117 4.30 14.64 14.56
N ARG A 118 2.98 14.51 14.46
CA ARG A 118 2.14 14.11 15.57
C ARG A 118 2.03 12.59 15.66
N VAL A 119 1.84 12.11 16.88
CA VAL A 119 1.88 10.69 17.24
C VAL A 119 0.77 10.42 18.24
N VAL A 120 0.01 9.36 18.02
CA VAL A 120 -1.00 8.86 18.96
C VAL A 120 -0.68 7.42 19.34
N ARG A 121 -0.49 7.20 20.65
CA ARG A 121 -0.35 5.87 21.24
C ARG A 121 -1.73 5.23 21.39
N LEU A 122 -1.96 4.13 20.70
CA LEU A 122 -3.14 3.29 20.85
C LEU A 122 -3.12 2.61 22.24
N PRO A 123 -4.30 2.45 22.88
CA PRO A 123 -4.42 1.59 24.05
C PRO A 123 -4.02 0.15 23.67
N LYS A 124 -3.62 -0.64 24.66
CA LYS A 124 -3.28 -2.05 24.43
C LYS A 124 -4.48 -2.77 23.80
N CYS A 125 -4.26 -3.42 22.66
CA CYS A 125 -5.27 -4.26 22.03
C CYS A 125 -5.69 -5.35 23.03
N PRO A 126 -7.00 -5.54 23.28
CA PRO A 126 -7.46 -6.68 24.07
C PRO A 126 -7.05 -7.99 23.38
N PRO A 127 -6.84 -9.08 24.14
CA PRO A 127 -6.63 -10.38 23.54
C PRO A 127 -7.75 -10.67 22.54
N SER A 128 -7.39 -11.18 21.36
CA SER A 128 -8.40 -11.44 20.33
C SER A 128 -9.54 -12.30 20.91
N PRO A 129 -10.80 -11.86 20.79
CA PRO A 129 -11.84 -12.38 21.65
C PRO A 129 -12.31 -13.81 21.34
N PHE A 130 -11.89 -14.48 20.25
CA PHE A 130 -12.54 -15.73 19.83
C PHE A 130 -11.69 -16.80 19.09
N TRP A 131 -10.37 -16.63 18.90
CA TRP A 131 -9.63 -17.52 17.99
C TRP A 131 -8.86 -18.61 18.71
N GLY A 132 -9.51 -19.76 18.89
CA GLY A 132 -8.88 -21.07 19.10
C GLY A 132 -7.62 -21.08 19.97
N ASP A 133 -6.64 -21.89 19.57
CA ASP A 133 -5.32 -21.91 20.20
C ASP A 133 -4.44 -20.81 19.58
N PRO A 134 -3.86 -19.90 20.38
CA PRO A 134 -3.04 -18.78 19.87
C PRO A 134 -1.82 -19.24 19.08
N ARG A 135 -1.41 -20.52 19.18
CA ARG A 135 -0.34 -21.09 18.37
C ARG A 135 -0.71 -21.28 16.90
N CYS A 136 -2.00 -21.15 16.55
CA CYS A 136 -2.49 -21.35 15.19
C CYS A 136 -2.58 -20.04 14.40
N PHE A 137 -2.45 -18.87 15.03
CA PHE A 137 -2.70 -17.59 14.37
C PHE A 137 -1.71 -16.49 14.77
N SER A 138 -1.35 -15.64 13.80
CA SER A 138 -0.65 -14.37 14.02
C SER A 138 -1.61 -13.20 13.81
N GLU A 139 -1.58 -12.22 14.70
CA GLU A 139 -2.43 -11.03 14.59
C GLU A 139 -1.72 -9.94 13.80
N HIS A 140 -2.33 -9.51 12.69
CA HIS A 140 -1.86 -8.42 11.86
C HIS A 140 -2.78 -7.21 11.99
N ARG A 141 -2.21 -6.00 11.89
CA ARG A 141 -2.95 -4.76 12.09
C ARG A 141 -2.97 -3.93 10.82
N TYR A 142 -4.16 -3.45 10.49
CA TYR A 142 -4.39 -2.67 9.27
C TYR A 142 -5.03 -1.33 9.60
N LEU A 143 -4.49 -0.28 9.00
CA LEU A 143 -4.92 1.09 9.21
C LEU A 143 -5.92 1.49 8.15
N ALA A 144 -7.08 1.98 8.57
CA ALA A 144 -8.09 2.52 7.68
C ALA A 144 -8.31 4.00 7.97
N PHE A 145 -7.94 4.85 7.00
CA PHE A 145 -8.10 6.29 7.11
C PHE A 145 -8.48 6.87 5.76
N ASP A 146 -9.63 7.53 5.68
CA ASP A 146 -10.03 8.28 4.49
C ASP A 146 -10.28 9.75 4.87
N PRO A 147 -9.30 10.65 4.66
CA PRO A 147 -9.45 12.06 5.01
C PRO A 147 -10.52 12.77 4.17
N ALA A 148 -10.94 12.18 3.05
CA ALA A 148 -12.06 12.71 2.30
C ALA A 148 -13.37 12.47 3.08
N GLU A 149 -13.56 11.29 3.66
CA GLU A 149 -14.76 10.99 4.45
C GLU A 149 -14.75 11.68 5.82
N SER A 150 -13.62 11.63 6.53
CA SER A 150 -13.46 12.33 7.80
C SER A 150 -12.01 12.66 8.11
N PRO A 151 -11.68 13.94 8.38
CA PRO A 151 -10.31 14.38 8.53
C PRO A 151 -9.62 13.94 9.83
N HIS A 152 -10.36 13.40 10.79
CA HIS A 152 -9.86 12.99 12.12
C HIS A 152 -10.15 11.53 12.45
N PHE A 153 -11.01 10.89 11.68
CA PHE A 153 -11.48 9.53 11.95
C PHE A 153 -10.63 8.51 11.21
N TYR A 154 -9.96 7.66 11.97
CA TYR A 154 -9.31 6.46 11.47
C TYR A 154 -9.68 5.27 12.35
N GLN A 155 -9.59 4.09 11.77
CA GLN A 155 -9.78 2.82 12.44
C GLN A 155 -8.55 1.94 12.29
N VAL A 156 -8.30 1.07 13.26
CA VAL A 156 -7.27 0.03 13.15
C VAL A 156 -7.92 -1.33 13.35
N PHE A 157 -7.79 -2.21 12.37
CA PHE A 157 -8.37 -3.55 12.39
C PHE A 157 -7.29 -4.56 12.74
N CYS A 158 -7.52 -5.37 13.77
CA CYS A 158 -6.72 -6.56 14.05
C CYS A 158 -7.33 -7.76 13.31
N ILE A 159 -6.62 -8.31 12.34
CA ILE A 159 -7.04 -9.43 11.52
C ILE A 159 -6.09 -10.62 11.75
N PRO A 160 -6.59 -11.79 12.18
CA PRO A 160 -5.77 -12.98 12.33
C PRO A 160 -5.38 -13.56 10.97
N MET A 161 -4.16 -14.07 10.89
CA MET A 161 -3.61 -14.87 9.79
C MET A 161 -3.23 -16.26 10.32
N VAL A 162 -3.36 -17.29 9.50
CA VAL A 162 -3.07 -18.68 9.87
C VAL A 162 -1.56 -18.89 9.95
N LEU A 163 -1.04 -19.36 11.09
CA LEU A 163 0.38 -19.69 11.20
C LEU A 163 0.68 -21.03 10.55
N THR A 164 1.72 -21.07 9.71
CA THR A 164 2.29 -22.31 9.19
C THR A 164 3.16 -22.95 10.25
N ASN A 165 2.75 -24.10 10.77
CA ASN A 165 3.50 -24.80 11.81
C ASN A 165 4.71 -25.54 11.21
N SER A 166 5.92 -25.09 11.52
CA SER A 166 7.17 -25.74 11.08
C SER A 166 7.41 -27.11 11.73
N GLU A 167 6.78 -27.40 12.88
CA GLU A 167 6.95 -28.64 13.64
C GLU A 167 5.81 -29.66 13.44
N GLY A 168 5.02 -29.47 12.38
CA GLY A 168 3.88 -30.34 12.04
C GLY A 168 2.62 -30.02 12.85
N PRO A 169 1.42 -30.33 12.33
CA PRO A 169 0.17 -29.81 12.87
C PRO A 169 -0.17 -30.44 14.24
N GLY A 170 0.06 -29.65 15.30
CA GLY A 170 -0.41 -29.95 16.65
C GLY A 170 -1.92 -30.23 16.69
N ALA A 171 -2.40 -30.88 17.76
CA ALA A 171 -3.80 -31.30 17.88
C ALA A 171 -4.80 -30.13 17.68
N ALA A 172 -4.44 -28.93 18.14
CA ALA A 172 -5.25 -27.72 17.97
C ALA A 172 -5.39 -27.31 16.50
N TYR A 173 -4.30 -27.33 15.72
CA TYR A 173 -4.35 -27.03 14.29
C TYR A 173 -5.21 -28.07 13.54
N ARG A 174 -5.02 -29.36 13.82
CA ARG A 174 -5.82 -30.44 13.19
C ARG A 174 -7.31 -30.29 13.45
N ALA A 175 -7.71 -29.72 14.59
CA ALA A 175 -9.11 -29.46 14.90
C ALA A 175 -9.75 -28.38 14.02
N ILE A 176 -8.95 -27.43 13.52
CA ILE A 176 -9.44 -26.30 12.71
C ILE A 176 -9.09 -26.40 11.22
N ALA A 177 -8.21 -27.32 10.82
CA ALA A 177 -7.70 -27.42 9.45
C ALA A 177 -8.80 -27.49 8.38
N GLN A 178 -9.91 -28.16 8.69
CA GLN A 178 -11.04 -28.33 7.76
C GLN A 178 -12.12 -27.24 7.87
N CYS A 179 -11.97 -26.29 8.79
CA CYS A 179 -12.89 -25.17 8.93
C CYS A 179 -12.76 -24.19 7.77
N GLU A 180 -13.86 -23.57 7.38
CA GLU A 180 -13.87 -22.50 6.39
C GLU A 180 -13.08 -21.28 6.87
N TRP A 181 -12.31 -20.68 5.96
CA TRP A 181 -11.50 -19.49 6.23
C TRP A 181 -11.76 -18.37 5.20
N PRO A 182 -11.81 -17.09 5.62
CA PRO A 182 -12.01 -16.63 7.00
C PRO A 182 -13.37 -17.12 7.54
N PRO A 183 -13.55 -17.29 8.86
CA PRO A 183 -14.76 -17.89 9.44
C PRO A 183 -15.97 -16.95 9.38
N SER A 184 -17.19 -17.49 9.50
CA SER A 184 -18.42 -16.69 9.55
C SER A 184 -19.28 -17.14 10.74
N PRO A 185 -19.55 -16.27 11.74
CA PRO A 185 -19.12 -14.87 11.85
C PRO A 185 -17.60 -14.72 12.09
N PHE A 186 -17.06 -13.59 11.68
CA PHE A 186 -15.67 -13.18 11.89
C PHE A 186 -15.62 -12.04 12.91
N VAL A 187 -15.13 -12.33 14.13
CA VAL A 187 -15.06 -11.34 15.21
C VAL A 187 -13.67 -10.69 15.28
N LEU A 188 -13.61 -9.40 14.99
CA LEU A 188 -12.36 -8.63 14.93
C LEU A 188 -12.29 -7.61 16.07
N SER A 189 -11.09 -7.36 16.59
CA SER A 189 -10.84 -6.19 17.44
C SER A 189 -10.59 -4.97 16.56
N VAL A 190 -11.40 -3.93 16.72
CA VAL A 190 -11.30 -2.70 15.92
C VAL A 190 -11.12 -1.50 16.84
N PHE A 191 -10.03 -0.77 16.68
CA PHE A 191 -9.83 0.52 17.33
C PHE A 191 -10.54 1.62 16.52
N SER A 192 -11.19 2.55 17.21
CA SER A 192 -11.77 3.75 16.62
C SER A 192 -11.15 5.00 17.24
N SER A 193 -10.62 5.92 16.40
CA SER A 193 -10.10 7.19 16.91
C SER A 193 -11.21 8.11 17.46
N MET A 194 -12.47 7.88 17.08
CA MET A 194 -13.63 8.62 17.61
C MET A 194 -13.89 8.29 19.07
N THR A 195 -13.82 7.01 19.43
CA THR A 195 -14.10 6.54 20.79
C THR A 195 -12.82 6.42 21.63
N GLY A 196 -11.66 6.34 20.98
CA GLY A 196 -10.37 6.10 21.60
C GLY A 196 -10.26 4.69 22.21
N ARG A 197 -11.06 3.73 21.74
CA ARG A 197 -11.19 2.39 22.33
C ARG A 197 -11.15 1.29 21.28
N TRP A 198 -10.79 0.10 21.75
CA TRP A 198 -10.95 -1.15 21.01
C TRP A 198 -12.33 -1.73 21.27
N GLU A 199 -13.02 -2.13 20.22
CA GLU A 199 -14.34 -2.76 20.27
C GLU A 199 -14.33 -4.05 19.46
N ALA A 200 -15.05 -5.06 19.95
CA ALA A 200 -15.22 -6.32 19.25
C ALA A 200 -16.31 -6.16 18.18
N ARG A 201 -15.98 -6.48 16.94
CA ARG A 201 -16.86 -6.33 15.79
C ARG A 201 -17.11 -7.69 15.14
N SER A 202 -18.34 -8.17 15.22
CA SER A 202 -18.77 -9.42 14.59
C SER A 202 -19.26 -9.17 13.16
N LEU A 203 -18.57 -9.76 12.18
CA LEU A 203 -18.84 -9.58 10.76
C LEU A 203 -19.29 -10.90 10.13
N VAL A 204 -20.45 -10.93 9.49
CA VAL A 204 -20.96 -12.08 8.75
C VAL A 204 -20.43 -12.06 7.32
N ARG A 205 -19.91 -13.19 6.84
CA ARG A 205 -19.38 -13.30 5.48
C ARG A 205 -20.51 -13.24 4.46
N GLN A 206 -20.36 -12.38 3.46
CA GLN A 206 -21.17 -12.37 2.24
C GLN A 206 -20.43 -13.15 1.13
N GLY A 207 -21.13 -14.12 0.54
CA GLY A 207 -20.54 -15.01 -0.46
C GLY A 207 -19.79 -16.21 0.15
N GLY A 208 -18.95 -16.85 -0.67
CA GLY A 208 -18.19 -18.04 -0.28
C GLY A 208 -17.00 -17.74 0.63
N ALA A 209 -16.49 -18.78 1.29
CA ALA A 209 -15.18 -18.72 1.95
C ALA A 209 -14.04 -18.65 0.91
N ALA A 210 -12.85 -18.24 1.34
CA ALA A 210 -11.65 -18.31 0.50
C ALA A 210 -11.26 -19.78 0.25
N GLY A 211 -11.41 -20.60 1.28
CA GLY A 211 -11.11 -22.02 1.29
C GLY A 211 -11.23 -22.56 2.70
N LYS A 212 -10.44 -23.58 3.01
CA LYS A 212 -10.25 -24.10 4.36
C LYS A 212 -8.99 -23.51 5.00
N VAL A 213 -8.86 -23.64 6.31
CA VAL A 213 -7.64 -23.22 7.03
C VAL A 213 -6.39 -23.89 6.45
N ASP A 214 -6.47 -25.15 6.04
CA ASP A 214 -5.35 -25.88 5.45
C ASP A 214 -4.90 -25.34 4.08
N ASP A 215 -5.80 -24.65 3.37
CA ASP A 215 -5.46 -24.02 2.10
C ASP A 215 -4.65 -22.72 2.30
N MET A 216 -4.55 -22.19 3.53
CA MET A 216 -3.86 -20.94 3.85
C MET A 216 -2.37 -21.14 4.17
N VAL A 217 -1.91 -22.39 4.22
CA VAL A 217 -0.53 -22.73 4.56
C VAL A 217 0.37 -22.44 3.38
N VAL A 218 1.05 -21.30 3.41
CA VAL A 218 2.06 -20.94 2.41
C VAL A 218 3.44 -20.99 3.07
N PRO A 219 4.44 -21.67 2.48
CA PRO A 219 5.78 -21.76 3.07
C PRO A 219 6.36 -20.37 3.36
N LEU A 220 6.86 -20.24 4.59
CA LEU A 220 7.64 -19.15 5.19
C LEU A 220 8.38 -18.28 4.15
N SER A 221 7.72 -17.25 3.64
CA SER A 221 8.40 -16.11 3.06
C SER A 221 7.58 -14.86 3.37
N TYR A 222 8.27 -13.92 4.01
CA TYR A 222 7.88 -12.58 4.45
C TYR A 222 6.49 -12.14 3.97
N ASP A 223 5.57 -12.05 4.94
CA ASP A 223 4.17 -11.72 4.77
C ASP A 223 4.00 -10.30 4.19
N ASN A 224 3.96 -10.20 2.86
CA ASN A 224 3.62 -8.97 2.13
C ASN A 224 2.12 -8.68 2.24
N LEU A 225 1.71 -8.29 3.44
CA LEU A 225 0.34 -7.99 3.83
C LEU A 225 0.02 -6.54 3.51
N HIS A 226 -0.44 -6.30 2.29
CA HIS A 226 -0.81 -4.97 1.84
C HIS A 226 -2.29 -4.69 2.04
N SER A 227 -2.62 -3.43 2.28
CA SER A 227 -4.00 -2.98 2.37
C SER A 227 -4.26 -1.77 1.47
N ALA A 228 -5.54 -1.56 1.15
CA ALA A 228 -5.98 -0.37 0.45
C ALA A 228 -7.33 0.09 1.01
N CYS A 229 -7.46 1.40 1.26
CA CYS A 229 -8.76 2.02 1.52
C CYS A 229 -9.32 2.62 0.23
N TRP A 230 -10.56 2.26 -0.09
CA TRP A 230 -11.26 2.79 -1.25
C TRP A 230 -12.76 2.86 -1.01
N ARG A 231 -13.34 4.05 -1.17
CA ARG A 231 -14.80 4.31 -1.09
C ARG A 231 -15.45 3.72 0.17
N GLY A 232 -14.88 4.04 1.35
CA GLY A 232 -15.43 3.61 2.63
C GLY A 232 -15.28 2.12 2.96
N ALA A 233 -14.42 1.39 2.23
CA ALA A 233 -14.08 0.00 2.53
C ALA A 233 -12.56 -0.19 2.59
N LEU A 234 -12.14 -1.05 3.51
CA LEU A 234 -10.78 -1.58 3.63
C LEU A 234 -10.69 -2.88 2.83
N TYR A 235 -9.65 -2.98 2.00
CA TYR A 235 -9.29 -4.17 1.25
C TYR A 235 -7.97 -4.66 1.78
N VAL A 236 -7.94 -5.89 2.28
CA VAL A 236 -6.75 -6.51 2.88
C VAL A 236 -6.33 -7.68 2.01
N HIS A 237 -5.08 -7.67 1.57
CA HIS A 237 -4.44 -8.81 0.92
C HIS A 237 -4.12 -9.86 1.98
N CYS A 238 -4.70 -11.05 1.83
CA CYS A 238 -4.56 -12.14 2.77
C CYS A 238 -3.77 -13.29 2.14
N GLN A 239 -3.48 -14.31 2.97
CA GLN A 239 -2.82 -15.54 2.55
C GLN A 239 -3.52 -16.21 1.39
N ASN A 240 -2.77 -16.89 0.52
CA ASN A 240 -3.31 -17.50 -0.71
C ASN A 240 -3.97 -16.46 -1.65
N ASP A 241 -3.50 -15.20 -1.59
CA ASP A 241 -3.83 -14.07 -2.47
C ASP A 241 -5.31 -13.66 -2.55
N PHE A 242 -6.18 -14.19 -1.68
CA PHE A 242 -7.54 -13.67 -1.58
C PHE A 242 -7.52 -12.28 -0.94
N VAL A 243 -8.53 -11.47 -1.29
CA VAL A 243 -8.71 -10.14 -0.71
C VAL A 243 -9.94 -10.13 0.18
N MET A 244 -9.76 -9.68 1.42
CA MET A 244 -10.85 -9.45 2.35
C MET A 244 -11.31 -8.00 2.21
N ARG A 245 -12.61 -7.80 1.96
CA ARG A 245 -13.23 -6.48 1.91
C ARG A 245 -14.10 -6.25 3.13
N ILE A 246 -13.79 -5.22 3.91
CA ILE A 246 -14.49 -4.84 5.14
C ILE A 246 -15.04 -3.41 4.98
N SER A 247 -16.33 -3.21 5.27
CA SER A 247 -16.92 -1.87 5.31
C SER A 247 -16.46 -1.11 6.56
N LEU A 248 -16.07 0.16 6.39
CA LEU A 248 -15.66 1.01 7.51
C LEU A 248 -16.86 1.54 8.31
N SER A 249 -18.05 1.57 7.72
CA SER A 249 -19.27 2.05 8.40
C SER A 249 -19.66 1.14 9.56
N ASP A 250 -19.74 1.66 10.78
CA ASP A 250 -20.08 0.92 12.02
C ASP A 250 -21.42 0.16 11.95
N HIS A 251 -22.37 0.61 11.12
CA HIS A 251 -23.66 -0.04 10.92
C HIS A 251 -23.59 -1.31 10.06
N THR A 252 -22.48 -1.50 9.33
CA THR A 252 -22.30 -2.69 8.50
C THR A 252 -21.74 -3.82 9.35
N THR A 253 -22.39 -4.97 9.31
CA THR A 253 -21.99 -6.18 10.06
C THR A 253 -21.53 -7.28 9.12
N THR A 254 -21.00 -6.92 7.94
CA THR A 254 -20.64 -7.89 6.90
C THR A 254 -19.25 -7.63 6.32
N TYR A 255 -18.61 -8.70 5.88
CA TYR A 255 -17.38 -8.66 5.09
C TYR A 255 -17.52 -9.56 3.86
N GLN A 256 -16.68 -9.35 2.85
CA GLN A 256 -16.67 -10.17 1.63
C GLN A 256 -15.28 -10.77 1.43
N VAL A 257 -15.26 -11.96 0.86
CA VAL A 257 -14.04 -12.61 0.37
C VAL A 257 -14.03 -12.51 -1.15
N ILE A 258 -12.93 -12.02 -1.69
CA ILE A 258 -12.71 -11.88 -3.12
C ILE A 258 -11.57 -12.82 -3.46
N LYS A 259 -11.84 -13.82 -4.30
CA LYS A 259 -10.81 -14.76 -4.76
C LYS A 259 -9.74 -14.03 -5.58
N PRO A 260 -8.50 -14.53 -5.61
CA PRO A 260 -7.47 -13.96 -6.46
C PRO A 260 -7.86 -14.02 -7.95
N PRO A 261 -7.21 -13.24 -8.82
CA PRO A 261 -7.31 -13.44 -10.26
C PRO A 261 -6.98 -14.90 -10.63
N ARG A 262 -7.68 -15.46 -11.62
CA ARG A 262 -7.57 -16.88 -11.97
C ARG A 262 -6.14 -17.28 -12.33
N GLU A 263 -5.42 -16.43 -13.05
CA GLU A 263 -4.04 -16.68 -13.45
C GLU A 263 -3.08 -16.74 -12.26
N VAL A 264 -3.39 -16.00 -11.18
CA VAL A 264 -2.64 -16.01 -9.92
C VAL A 264 -2.96 -17.27 -9.13
N GLU A 265 -4.25 -17.67 -9.08
CA GLU A 265 -4.67 -18.91 -8.43
C GLU A 265 -4.03 -20.15 -9.07
N GLU A 266 -3.82 -20.11 -10.40
CA GLU A 266 -3.16 -21.16 -11.18
C GLU A 266 -1.61 -21.09 -11.06
N CYS A 267 -0.99 -19.91 -10.91
CA CYS A 267 0.45 -19.79 -10.61
C CYS A 267 0.75 -19.96 -9.11
N ARG A 268 0.79 -21.21 -8.64
CA ARG A 268 1.32 -21.54 -7.29
C ARG A 268 2.85 -21.73 -7.26
N ASP A 269 3.56 -21.13 -8.20
CA ASP A 269 5.01 -21.24 -8.25
C ASP A 269 5.63 -20.29 -7.20
N PRO A 270 6.44 -20.77 -6.24
CA PRO A 270 7.16 -19.90 -5.32
C PRO A 270 8.06 -18.87 -6.02
N LEU A 271 8.43 -19.13 -7.29
CA LEU A 271 9.22 -18.24 -8.14
C LEU A 271 8.38 -17.10 -8.77
N CYS A 272 7.05 -17.24 -8.89
CA CYS A 272 6.15 -16.15 -9.28
C CYS A 272 6.16 -15.13 -8.12
N GLY A 273 6.80 -13.97 -8.31
CA GLY A 273 6.84 -12.91 -7.28
C GLY A 273 5.45 -12.61 -6.73
N ARG A 274 5.32 -12.50 -5.40
CA ARG A 274 4.02 -12.31 -4.73
C ARG A 274 3.34 -11.04 -5.23
N GLY A 275 2.02 -11.13 -5.42
CA GLY A 275 1.24 -10.01 -5.92
C GLY A 275 1.17 -8.85 -4.92
N ARG A 276 0.89 -7.65 -5.43
CA ARG A 276 0.74 -6.42 -4.66
C ARG A 276 -0.66 -5.86 -4.81
N LEU A 277 -1.35 -5.71 -3.69
CA LEU A 277 -2.63 -4.99 -3.61
C LEU A 277 -2.37 -3.51 -3.36
N GLY A 278 -3.11 -2.64 -4.05
CA GLY A 278 -3.06 -1.21 -3.76
C GLY A 278 -4.16 -0.41 -4.43
N ARG A 279 -4.29 0.86 -4.03
CA ARG A 279 -5.15 1.83 -4.73
C ARG A 279 -4.41 2.42 -5.92
N SER A 280 -5.13 2.68 -7.01
CA SER A 280 -4.69 3.52 -8.12
C SER A 280 -5.83 4.42 -8.63
N GLU A 281 -5.62 5.11 -9.77
CA GLU A 281 -6.48 6.17 -10.33
C GLU A 281 -7.98 5.82 -10.33
N LYS A 282 -8.34 4.57 -10.66
CA LYS A 282 -9.74 4.16 -10.89
C LYS A 282 -10.32 3.25 -9.81
N GLY A 283 -9.53 2.82 -8.82
CA GLY A 283 -9.99 1.81 -7.87
C GLY A 283 -8.90 1.06 -7.15
N VAL A 284 -9.26 -0.15 -6.69
CA VAL A 284 -8.35 -1.12 -6.11
C VAL A 284 -7.79 -1.99 -7.22
N TYR A 285 -6.48 -2.19 -7.22
CA TYR A 285 -5.73 -2.92 -8.23
C TYR A 285 -4.93 -4.02 -7.55
N PHE A 286 -4.74 -5.11 -8.27
CA PHE A 286 -3.81 -6.18 -7.95
C PHE A 286 -2.80 -6.27 -9.08
N ALA A 287 -1.52 -6.39 -8.76
CA ALA A 287 -0.46 -6.55 -9.74
C ALA A 287 0.47 -7.70 -9.33
N SER A 288 0.88 -8.53 -10.27
CA SER A 288 1.84 -9.62 -10.04
C SER A 288 2.65 -9.91 -11.30
N PHE A 289 3.72 -10.66 -11.15
CA PHE A 289 4.43 -11.24 -12.29
C PHE A 289 3.91 -12.66 -12.55
N ASP A 290 3.73 -13.01 -13.83
CA ASP A 290 3.48 -14.40 -14.21
C ASP A 290 4.80 -15.20 -14.35
N ARG A 291 4.72 -16.49 -14.66
CA ARG A 291 5.89 -17.37 -14.83
C ARG A 291 6.85 -16.92 -15.93
N GLU A 292 6.33 -16.19 -16.91
CA GLU A 292 7.08 -15.65 -18.03
C GLU A 292 7.56 -14.22 -17.72
N MET A 293 7.50 -13.78 -16.45
CA MET A 293 7.91 -12.44 -16.01
C MET A 293 7.15 -11.30 -16.70
N HIS A 294 5.92 -11.54 -17.16
CA HIS A 294 5.04 -10.46 -17.58
C HIS A 294 4.41 -9.80 -16.35
N LEU A 295 4.44 -8.47 -16.32
CA LEU A 295 3.68 -7.70 -15.36
C LEU A 295 2.20 -7.76 -15.73
N CYS A 296 1.42 -8.45 -14.91
CA CYS A 296 -0.02 -8.58 -15.03
C CYS A 296 -0.71 -7.68 -14.00
N VAL A 297 -1.74 -6.94 -14.44
CA VAL A 297 -2.46 -5.99 -13.60
C VAL A 297 -3.96 -6.18 -13.78
N TRP A 298 -4.68 -6.29 -12.68
CA TRP A 298 -6.14 -6.39 -12.63
C TRP A 298 -6.72 -5.22 -11.83
N ILE A 299 -7.89 -4.75 -12.23
CA ILE A 299 -8.70 -3.82 -11.43
C ILE A 299 -9.87 -4.57 -10.81
N LEU A 300 -10.19 -4.24 -9.57
CA LEU A 300 -11.39 -4.74 -8.93
C LEU A 300 -12.61 -3.94 -9.40
N HIS A 301 -13.60 -4.62 -9.95
CA HIS A 301 -14.86 -4.04 -10.39
C HIS A 301 -16.02 -4.50 -9.50
N ASP A 302 -16.87 -3.56 -9.09
CA ASP A 302 -18.12 -3.85 -8.37
C ASP A 302 -19.27 -3.91 -9.38
N GLY A 303 -19.69 -5.14 -9.71
CA GLY A 303 -20.81 -5.43 -10.60
C GLY A 303 -22.19 -5.45 -9.93
N GLY A 304 -22.38 -4.69 -8.84
CA GLY A 304 -23.66 -4.67 -8.10
C GLY A 304 -23.69 -5.68 -6.95
N GLY A 305 -22.61 -5.75 -6.18
CA GLY A 305 -22.46 -6.67 -5.03
C GLY A 305 -21.65 -7.92 -5.33
N HIS A 306 -21.32 -8.16 -6.61
CA HIS A 306 -20.31 -9.13 -7.01
C HIS A 306 -19.01 -8.41 -7.38
N MET A 307 -17.95 -8.74 -6.66
CA MET A 307 -16.62 -8.19 -6.87
C MET A 307 -15.85 -9.10 -7.82
N GLU A 308 -15.39 -8.57 -8.94
CA GLU A 308 -14.70 -9.33 -9.98
C GLU A 308 -13.39 -8.64 -10.38
N TRP A 309 -12.33 -9.44 -10.58
CA TRP A 309 -11.06 -8.95 -11.12
C TRP A 309 -11.13 -8.87 -12.63
N ILE A 310 -10.96 -7.66 -13.17
CA ILE A 310 -10.91 -7.42 -14.61
C ILE A 310 -9.46 -7.19 -15.03
N PRO A 311 -8.91 -7.98 -15.97
CA PRO A 311 -7.55 -7.77 -16.47
C PRO A 311 -7.46 -6.40 -17.15
N ARG A 312 -6.40 -5.66 -16.83
CA ARG A 312 -6.15 -4.30 -17.33
C ARG A 312 -4.89 -4.17 -18.14
N HIS A 313 -3.85 -4.91 -17.78
CA HIS A 313 -2.57 -4.80 -18.42
C HIS A 313 -1.83 -6.13 -18.35
N ARG A 314 -1.11 -6.45 -19.43
CA ARG A 314 -0.07 -7.47 -19.45
C ARG A 314 1.10 -6.90 -20.23
N SER A 315 2.28 -6.83 -19.61
CA SER A 315 3.47 -6.34 -20.30
C SER A 315 3.97 -7.34 -21.35
N ALA A 316 4.88 -6.89 -22.22
CA ALA A 316 5.72 -7.81 -22.99
C ALA A 316 6.81 -8.43 -22.09
N TYR A 317 7.36 -9.57 -22.53
CA TYR A 317 8.44 -10.27 -21.85
C TYR A 317 9.64 -9.34 -21.59
N GLY A 318 10.23 -9.44 -20.41
CA GLY A 318 11.52 -8.84 -20.08
C GLY A 318 11.57 -7.32 -19.95
N LEU A 319 10.41 -6.62 -19.91
CA LEU A 319 10.24 -5.15 -19.74
C LEU A 319 11.33 -4.31 -20.44
N ALA A 320 11.01 -3.71 -21.59
CA ALA A 320 11.97 -2.92 -22.36
C ALA A 320 12.64 -1.82 -21.51
N MET A 321 13.93 -2.00 -21.22
CA MET A 321 14.70 -1.12 -20.36
C MET A 321 15.00 0.21 -21.07
N PRO A 322 15.00 1.34 -20.35
CA PRO A 322 15.31 2.64 -20.93
C PRO A 322 16.78 2.67 -21.39
N SER A 323 17.01 3.20 -22.60
CA SER A 323 18.32 3.25 -23.26
C SER A 323 19.33 4.19 -22.58
N SER A 324 18.86 5.06 -21.69
CA SER A 324 19.70 5.98 -20.92
C SER A 324 19.10 6.19 -19.54
N PRO A 325 19.78 5.78 -18.45
CA PRO A 325 19.33 6.02 -17.10
C PRO A 325 19.33 7.54 -16.85
N ARG A 326 18.16 8.10 -16.58
CA ARG A 326 18.01 9.47 -16.08
C ARG A 326 17.62 9.38 -14.63
N SER A 327 18.58 9.07 -13.76
CA SER A 327 18.35 9.05 -12.31
C SER A 327 17.79 10.40 -11.90
N SER A 328 16.52 10.42 -11.54
CA SER A 328 15.86 11.66 -11.17
C SER A 328 15.52 11.70 -9.70
N TRP A 329 15.22 10.59 -9.01
CA TRP A 329 14.80 10.64 -7.60
C TRP A 329 15.99 10.55 -6.64
N THR A 330 15.80 11.13 -5.45
CA THR A 330 16.78 11.18 -4.38
C THR A 330 16.25 10.47 -3.14
N LEU A 331 17.14 9.76 -2.47
CA LEU A 331 16.84 9.05 -1.24
C LEU A 331 17.05 9.97 -0.04
N HIS A 332 16.00 10.18 0.74
CA HIS A 332 16.02 11.02 1.94
C HIS A 332 15.98 10.13 3.18
N ASN A 333 17.01 10.25 4.02
CA ASN A 333 17.09 9.54 5.30
C ASN A 333 16.85 10.54 6.45
N ALA A 334 16.12 10.11 7.49
CA ALA A 334 15.90 10.90 8.70
C ALA A 334 17.21 11.27 9.43
N LEU A 335 18.29 10.51 9.24
CA LEU A 335 19.63 10.78 9.79
C LEU A 335 20.43 11.84 9.02
N ARG A 336 20.09 12.14 7.76
CA ARG A 336 20.90 13.00 6.86
C ARG A 336 20.51 14.48 6.86
N SER A 337 19.65 14.90 7.79
CA SER A 337 19.28 16.31 7.94
C SER A 337 20.24 17.03 8.89
N GLU A 338 21.46 17.28 8.41
CA GLU A 338 22.41 18.35 8.75
C GLU A 338 23.75 17.97 8.10
N ASP A 339 23.97 18.49 6.89
CA ASP A 339 25.25 18.63 6.15
C ASP A 339 25.01 18.47 4.64
N ALA A 340 24.11 19.30 4.09
CA ALA A 340 24.12 19.59 2.67
C ALA A 340 25.24 20.61 2.39
N ASN A 341 26.50 20.18 2.47
CA ASN A 341 27.56 20.88 1.77
C ASN A 341 27.53 20.35 0.33
N VAL A 342 27.08 21.20 -0.57
CA VAL A 342 27.06 20.95 -2.01
C VAL A 342 28.50 21.04 -2.50
N ASP A 343 29.25 19.95 -2.41
CA ASP A 343 30.45 19.81 -3.23
C ASP A 343 30.03 19.20 -4.57
N ALA A 344 29.79 20.11 -5.51
CA ALA A 344 29.91 19.79 -6.93
C ALA A 344 31.37 19.38 -7.17
N GLN A 345 31.63 18.06 -7.23
CA GLN A 345 32.92 17.56 -7.66
C GLN A 345 32.82 17.02 -9.09
N GLU A 346 33.07 17.96 -9.99
CA GLU A 346 33.60 17.81 -11.34
C GLU A 346 34.78 16.81 -11.33
N TRP A 347 34.64 15.65 -11.98
CA TRP A 347 35.80 14.83 -12.36
C TRP A 347 35.69 14.37 -13.82
N ASP A 348 36.84 14.57 -14.45
CA ASP A 348 37.18 14.57 -15.85
C ASP A 348 37.96 13.27 -16.18
N SER A 349 37.93 12.91 -17.47
CA SER A 349 38.94 12.15 -18.22
C SER A 349 39.25 10.66 -17.90
N ASP A 350 38.91 9.84 -18.90
CA ASP A 350 39.68 8.76 -19.55
C ASP A 350 40.07 7.42 -18.88
N ASP A 351 39.92 6.40 -19.74
CA ASP A 351 40.59 5.08 -19.82
C ASP A 351 40.15 3.98 -18.83
N ASP A 352 39.96 2.69 -19.19
CA ASP A 352 40.35 1.92 -20.37
C ASP A 352 39.37 0.75 -20.62
N ALA A 353 39.26 0.33 -21.87
CA ALA A 353 38.58 -0.90 -22.25
C ALA A 353 39.38 -2.13 -21.80
N ALA A 354 38.74 -3.05 -21.08
CA ALA A 354 39.22 -4.42 -20.92
C ALA A 354 38.08 -5.40 -21.21
N GLU A 355 38.16 -6.06 -22.37
CA GLU A 355 37.46 -7.31 -22.62
C GLU A 355 37.86 -8.33 -21.55
N THR A 356 36.90 -9.06 -20.98
CA THR A 356 37.20 -10.34 -20.32
C THR A 356 36.18 -11.39 -20.75
N THR A 357 36.78 -12.42 -21.31
CA THR A 357 36.27 -13.62 -21.98
C THR A 357 35.21 -14.39 -21.20
N LEU A 358 34.18 -14.84 -21.92
CA LEU A 358 33.16 -15.79 -21.48
C LEU A 358 33.79 -17.10 -20.98
N HIS A 359 33.48 -17.49 -19.75
CA HIS A 359 33.52 -18.89 -19.32
C HIS A 359 32.07 -19.37 -19.14
N ALA A 360 31.72 -20.40 -19.91
CA ALA A 360 30.45 -21.11 -19.79
C ALA A 360 30.46 -21.91 -18.48
N GLU A 361 29.68 -21.44 -17.50
CA GLU A 361 29.42 -22.18 -16.26
C GLU A 361 28.18 -23.06 -16.43
N THR A 362 28.35 -24.30 -15.99
CA THR A 362 27.48 -25.47 -16.20
C THR A 362 26.06 -25.27 -15.64
N GLU A 363 25.07 -25.78 -16.38
CA GLU A 363 23.61 -25.62 -16.16
C GLU A 363 23.11 -25.99 -14.74
N ASP A 364 23.86 -26.79 -13.97
CA ASP A 364 23.44 -27.26 -12.64
C ASP A 364 23.62 -26.22 -11.50
N ARG A 365 24.41 -25.16 -11.70
CA ARG A 365 24.53 -24.05 -10.70
C ARG A 365 23.54 -22.91 -10.93
N ILE A 366 22.85 -22.92 -12.07
CA ILE A 366 21.89 -21.89 -12.47
C ILE A 366 20.58 -22.02 -11.66
N GLN A 367 20.30 -23.16 -11.05
CA GLN A 367 19.03 -23.42 -10.37
C GLN A 367 18.89 -22.80 -8.96
N GLU A 368 19.97 -22.38 -8.31
CA GLU A 368 19.92 -21.81 -6.94
C GLU A 368 20.18 -20.29 -6.87
N GLN A 369 20.45 -19.61 -8.00
CA GLN A 369 20.75 -18.17 -8.08
C GLN A 369 19.75 -17.32 -8.90
N LEU A 370 18.58 -17.86 -9.27
CA LEU A 370 17.59 -17.24 -10.18
C LEU A 370 16.43 -16.46 -9.50
N LEU A 371 16.58 -16.08 -8.24
CA LEU A 371 15.56 -15.38 -7.43
C LEU A 371 16.16 -14.04 -6.99
N VAL A 372 15.88 -12.84 -7.51
CA VAL A 372 14.63 -12.21 -7.95
C VAL A 372 15.01 -11.05 -8.90
N ASP A 373 14.75 -11.17 -10.21
CA ASP A 373 15.07 -10.05 -11.12
C ASP A 373 14.13 -8.85 -10.90
N TYR A 374 12.89 -9.04 -10.44
CA TYR A 374 11.91 -7.96 -10.30
C TYR A 374 11.01 -8.14 -9.09
N GLU A 375 10.77 -7.06 -8.34
CA GLU A 375 9.74 -6.99 -7.30
C GLU A 375 8.88 -5.73 -7.47
N ILE A 376 7.58 -5.85 -7.19
CA ILE A 376 6.65 -4.72 -7.19
C ILE A 376 6.78 -4.01 -5.84
N LEU A 377 7.14 -2.73 -5.86
CA LEU A 377 7.28 -1.87 -4.69
C LEU A 377 5.95 -1.25 -4.24
N ALA A 378 5.18 -0.73 -5.19
CA ALA A 378 3.95 -0.02 -4.87
C ALA A 378 3.12 0.27 -6.12
N LEU A 379 1.84 0.53 -5.93
CA LEU A 379 0.99 1.14 -6.95
C LEU A 379 0.89 2.64 -6.69
N HIS A 380 0.98 3.45 -7.74
CA HIS A 380 0.79 4.89 -7.60
C HIS A 380 -0.70 5.19 -7.28
N PRO A 381 -1.00 5.88 -6.16
CA PRO A 381 -2.37 6.00 -5.65
C PRO A 381 -3.32 6.81 -6.55
N TYR A 382 -2.79 7.73 -7.37
CA TYR A 382 -3.59 8.64 -8.22
C TYR A 382 -3.35 8.51 -9.73
N ARG A 383 -2.47 7.60 -10.17
CA ARG A 383 -2.06 7.47 -11.58
C ARG A 383 -1.82 6.01 -11.89
N GLU A 384 -2.07 5.61 -13.13
CA GLU A 384 -1.80 4.24 -13.61
C GLU A 384 -0.30 4.00 -13.82
N ILE A 385 0.45 3.97 -12.71
CA ILE A 385 1.90 3.74 -12.62
C ILE A 385 2.16 2.66 -11.56
N ILE A 386 3.03 1.71 -11.87
CA ILE A 386 3.52 0.69 -10.94
C ILE A 386 4.98 0.97 -10.64
N PHE A 387 5.32 1.04 -9.36
CA PHE A 387 6.69 1.10 -8.89
C PHE A 387 7.22 -0.30 -8.68
N MET A 388 8.41 -0.56 -9.19
CA MET A 388 9.09 -1.85 -9.09
C MET A 388 10.58 -1.60 -8.92
N PHE A 389 11.30 -2.59 -8.39
CA PHE A 389 12.75 -2.59 -8.49
C PHE A 389 13.24 -3.78 -9.28
N LYS A 390 14.43 -3.63 -9.84
CA LYS A 390 15.16 -4.69 -10.51
C LYS A 390 16.54 -4.79 -9.88
N GLU A 391 16.94 -6.00 -9.51
CA GLU A 391 18.33 -6.30 -9.23
C GLU A 391 19.00 -6.77 -10.54
N ALA A 392 20.06 -6.09 -10.96
CA ALA A 392 20.85 -6.52 -12.11
C ALA A 392 22.32 -6.22 -11.86
N GLN A 393 23.17 -7.25 -11.94
CA GLN A 393 24.64 -7.13 -11.86
C GLN A 393 25.10 -6.41 -10.58
N GLY A 394 24.48 -6.73 -9.44
CA GLY A 394 24.79 -6.10 -8.14
C GLY A 394 24.35 -4.64 -8.02
N ARG A 395 23.41 -4.20 -8.88
CA ARG A 395 22.78 -2.88 -8.81
C ARG A 395 21.27 -3.03 -8.69
N GLU A 396 20.73 -2.45 -7.65
CA GLU A 396 19.29 -2.40 -7.39
C GLU A 396 18.75 -1.02 -7.78
N VAL A 397 17.91 -1.01 -8.81
CA VAL A 397 17.36 0.23 -9.40
C VAL A 397 15.85 0.21 -9.31
N ALA A 398 15.28 1.32 -8.85
CA ALA A 398 13.84 1.53 -8.84
C ALA A 398 13.36 2.08 -10.19
N TYR A 399 12.18 1.62 -10.60
CA TYR A 399 11.53 2.00 -11.84
C TYR A 399 10.07 2.37 -11.62
N ALA A 400 9.59 3.35 -12.39
CA ALA A 400 8.17 3.61 -12.56
C ALA A 400 7.73 3.09 -13.94
N TYR A 401 6.89 2.06 -13.92
CA TYR A 401 6.25 1.51 -15.11
C TYR A 401 4.90 2.18 -15.37
N HIS A 402 4.76 2.86 -16.50
CA HIS A 402 3.56 3.60 -16.89
C HIS A 402 2.61 2.70 -17.69
N LEU A 403 1.47 2.30 -17.13
CA LEU A 403 0.57 1.32 -17.76
C LEU A 403 0.03 1.78 -19.11
N LYS A 404 -0.28 3.07 -19.26
CA LYS A 404 -0.86 3.64 -20.50
C LYS A 404 0.09 3.60 -21.69
N SER A 405 1.39 3.68 -21.44
CA SER A 405 2.41 3.79 -22.48
C SER A 405 3.35 2.58 -22.55
N SER A 406 3.25 1.66 -21.58
CA SER A 406 4.17 0.55 -21.37
C SER A 406 5.63 0.97 -21.25
N LYS A 407 5.88 2.21 -20.79
CA LYS A 407 7.23 2.77 -20.65
C LYS A 407 7.74 2.62 -19.22
N LEU A 408 9.03 2.30 -19.11
CA LEU A 408 9.76 2.24 -17.86
C LEU A 408 10.56 3.55 -17.68
N GLU A 409 10.36 4.24 -16.56
CA GLU A 409 11.14 5.41 -16.15
C GLU A 409 12.09 4.99 -15.01
N ASP A 410 13.39 5.23 -15.20
CA ASP A 410 14.41 5.02 -14.17
C ASP A 410 14.25 6.07 -13.06
N LEU A 411 14.04 5.61 -11.83
CA LEU A 411 13.91 6.49 -10.67
C LEU A 411 15.26 6.73 -9.98
N GLY A 412 16.20 5.81 -10.12
CA GLY A 412 17.51 5.86 -9.49
C GLY A 412 17.80 4.60 -8.67
N LYS A 413 19.02 4.56 -8.13
CA LYS A 413 19.48 3.46 -7.27
C LYS A 413 18.77 3.54 -5.92
N LEU A 414 18.34 2.38 -5.43
CA LEU A 414 17.72 2.26 -4.10
C LEU A 414 18.77 2.26 -2.99
N PHE A 415 19.98 1.78 -3.27
CA PHE A 415 20.99 1.54 -2.24
C PHE A 415 22.30 2.26 -2.59
N PRO A 416 22.61 3.36 -1.88
CA PRO A 416 23.94 3.92 -1.83
C PRO A 416 24.62 3.38 -0.57
N LYS A 417 24.94 2.08 -0.53
CA LYS A 417 25.89 1.59 0.48
C LYS A 417 27.29 1.64 -0.08
N ASP A 418 28.20 2.06 0.76
CA ASP A 418 29.56 2.51 0.45
C ASP A 418 30.45 1.39 -0.09
N GLY A 419 30.17 0.88 -1.28
CA GLY A 419 31.06 -0.01 -2.02
C GLY A 419 31.51 -1.27 -1.28
N THR A 420 30.95 -1.61 -0.11
CA THR A 420 31.39 -2.75 0.70
C THR A 420 30.86 -4.03 0.06
N PRO A 421 31.71 -4.83 -0.59
CA PRO A 421 31.27 -6.06 -1.21
C PRO A 421 30.78 -7.02 -0.11
N GLY A 422 29.56 -7.53 -0.23
CA GLY A 422 29.01 -8.56 0.68
C GLY A 422 28.00 -8.10 1.73
N CYS A 423 27.62 -6.81 1.77
CA CYS A 423 26.52 -6.36 2.63
C CYS A 423 25.17 -6.59 1.92
N PHE A 424 24.46 -7.67 2.31
CA PHE A 424 23.11 -7.93 1.82
C PHE A 424 22.13 -6.93 2.45
N THR A 425 21.48 -6.12 1.62
CA THR A 425 20.36 -5.29 2.07
C THR A 425 19.09 -5.88 1.49
N LEU A 426 18.17 -6.32 2.33
CA LEU A 426 16.88 -6.84 1.91
C LEU A 426 15.85 -5.72 2.03
N MET A 427 15.04 -5.53 0.98
CA MET A 427 13.84 -4.73 1.11
C MET A 427 12.75 -5.55 1.81
N GLU A 428 12.38 -5.17 3.02
CA GLU A 428 11.31 -5.87 3.77
C GLU A 428 9.93 -5.39 3.33
N ASN A 429 9.79 -4.10 3.05
CA ASN A 429 8.52 -3.54 2.60
C ASN A 429 8.71 -2.17 1.94
N SER A 430 7.67 -1.71 1.24
CA SER A 430 7.63 -0.37 0.67
C SER A 430 6.22 0.16 0.49
N PHE A 431 6.03 1.47 0.56
CA PHE A 431 4.69 2.07 0.56
C PHE A 431 4.65 3.40 -0.16
N PRO A 432 3.59 3.69 -0.94
CA PRO A 432 3.40 5.02 -1.50
C PRO A 432 3.08 6.03 -0.40
N TYR A 433 3.94 7.02 -0.20
CA TYR A 433 3.76 8.07 0.79
C TYR A 433 3.00 9.26 0.21
N THR A 434 1.84 9.54 0.80
CA THR A 434 0.94 10.63 0.41
C THR A 434 0.70 11.52 1.63
N PRO A 435 1.46 12.62 1.81
CA PRO A 435 1.38 13.41 3.04
C PRO A 435 -0.05 13.90 3.30
N CYS A 436 -0.52 13.76 4.54
CA CYS A 436 -1.80 14.29 4.99
C CYS A 436 -1.57 15.33 6.09
N ARG A 437 -1.91 16.59 5.83
CA ARG A 437 -1.78 17.69 6.81
C ARG A 437 -3.09 18.01 7.53
N MET A 438 -4.14 17.20 7.31
CA MET A 438 -5.40 17.26 8.06
C MET A 438 -5.25 16.57 9.43
N GLY A 439 -5.95 17.07 10.44
CA GLY A 439 -5.70 16.80 11.86
C GLY A 439 -6.04 15.40 12.43
N ALA A 440 -5.97 14.33 11.64
CA ALA A 440 -5.71 12.99 12.18
C ALA A 440 -4.25 12.93 12.65
N PRO A 441 -3.95 12.15 13.71
CA PRO A 441 -2.82 12.25 14.61
C PRO A 441 -1.88 13.36 14.24
#